data_AF-A0A349YSM9-F1
#
_entry.id   AF-A0A349YSM9-F1
#
_cell.length_a   1.000
_cell.length_b   1.000
_cell.length_c   1.000
_cell.angle_alpha   90.00
_cell.angle_beta   90.00
_cell.angle_gamma   90.00
#
_symmetry.space_group_name_H-M   'P 1'
#
loop_
_entity.id
_entity.type
_entity.pdbx_description
1 polymer ?
#
loop_
_entity_poly.entity_id
_entity_poly.type
_entity_poly.pdbx_seq_one_letter_code
_entity_poly.pdbx_strand_id
1 'polypeptide(L)'
;MLVIVGESASGKSTTEKFLCALYGYKKIVSYTTRSPRDGEKDGVDYHFISSEDFVEKREIGFFAEVGEYNGWFYGTAVEDCTNDKVAVLTPHGMRQLREKPDIDIFCAYIKVPRAERLIRILQRGDNIEEAKRRDASDVGQFDGIEDEANYTIENVKNTFDAVDLAKYINRAYQGYRKDKRNKQLTILCDIDEVANNLIEKLLIEYNKKYNDNLTVEDITSWYIQDFLKPECKNIFAEFCTDEFLVSLNAQPKAKETIEKLMEKSAFYFVTSTYPDHVKAKDEWLRHVFSGYDSNMLITSRDKHLIHGDVLIDDCLDNFVFEHSKNAPVKYNIIFDKPWNRDVQEDDTKTFRVRGWEEIYELISKLEEY
;
A
#
# COMPACT_ATOMS: atom_id res chain seq x y z
N MET A 1 9.18 -0.42 -4.21
CA MET A 1 9.98 0.76 -4.61
C MET A 1 10.54 0.58 -6.02
N LEU A 2 10.90 1.69 -6.69
CA LEU A 2 11.56 1.68 -8.00
C LEU A 2 13.09 1.80 -7.84
N VAL A 3 13.84 0.89 -8.46
CA VAL A 3 15.31 0.93 -8.50
C VAL A 3 15.76 1.13 -9.94
N ILE A 4 16.66 2.09 -10.17
CA ILE A 4 17.30 2.30 -11.47
C ILE A 4 18.75 1.85 -11.37
N VAL A 5 19.12 0.88 -12.22
CA VAL A 5 20.51 0.45 -12.39
C VAL A 5 21.01 0.86 -13.77
N GLY A 6 22.31 1.10 -13.87
CA GLY A 6 22.98 1.33 -15.15
C GLY A 6 24.41 1.78 -14.96
N GLU A 7 25.24 1.60 -15.98
CA GLU A 7 26.64 2.00 -15.96
C GLU A 7 26.81 3.53 -15.90
N SER A 8 28.03 3.99 -15.63
CA SER A 8 28.38 5.40 -15.64
C SER A 8 27.99 6.06 -16.96
N ALA A 9 27.40 7.26 -16.87
CA ALA A 9 26.85 8.00 -18.01
C ALA A 9 25.72 7.31 -18.80
N SER A 10 25.03 6.31 -18.23
CA SER A 10 23.80 5.74 -18.82
C SER A 10 22.62 6.72 -18.87
N GLY A 11 22.57 7.68 -17.94
CA GLY A 11 21.45 8.62 -17.79
C GLY A 11 20.57 8.38 -16.56
N LYS A 12 20.91 7.39 -15.72
CA LYS A 12 20.23 7.02 -14.47
C LYS A 12 19.81 8.20 -13.58
N SER A 13 20.75 9.05 -13.16
CA SER A 13 20.44 10.18 -12.26
C SER A 13 19.57 11.27 -12.92
N THR A 14 19.69 11.47 -14.23
CA THR A 14 18.82 12.41 -14.95
C THR A 14 17.41 11.84 -15.07
N THR A 15 17.29 10.55 -15.32
CA THR A 15 16.01 9.84 -15.41
C THR A 15 15.28 9.83 -14.06
N GLU A 16 16.00 9.60 -12.95
CA GLU A 16 15.50 9.73 -11.57
C GLU A 16 14.87 11.11 -11.32
N LYS A 17 15.58 12.20 -11.71
CA LYS A 17 15.05 13.56 -11.56
C LYS A 17 13.72 13.77 -12.27
N PHE A 18 13.58 13.24 -13.49
CA PHE A 18 12.31 13.33 -14.23
C PHE A 18 11.22 12.43 -13.66
N LEU A 19 11.56 11.26 -13.12
CA LEU A 19 10.61 10.43 -12.38
C LEU A 19 10.04 11.21 -11.19
N CYS A 20 10.89 11.85 -10.40
CA CYS A 20 10.44 12.69 -9.29
C CYS A 20 9.59 13.87 -9.76
N ALA A 21 10.06 14.63 -10.77
CA ALA A 21 9.41 15.85 -11.23
C ALA A 21 8.07 15.62 -11.95
N LEU A 22 7.94 14.54 -12.74
CA LEU A 22 6.77 14.29 -13.59
C LEU A 22 5.76 13.34 -12.97
N TYR A 23 6.19 12.44 -12.08
CA TYR A 23 5.34 11.37 -11.55
C TYR A 23 5.27 11.34 -10.02
N GLY A 24 5.91 12.30 -9.32
CA GLY A 24 5.79 12.46 -7.88
C GLY A 24 6.57 11.45 -7.05
N TYR A 25 7.49 10.69 -7.66
CA TYR A 25 8.39 9.81 -6.90
C TYR A 25 9.28 10.63 -5.96
N LYS A 26 9.63 10.04 -4.81
CA LYS A 26 10.58 10.65 -3.87
C LYS A 26 11.95 10.01 -4.03
N LYS A 27 12.99 10.82 -4.14
CA LYS A 27 14.37 10.34 -4.12
C LYS A 27 14.72 9.82 -2.71
N ILE A 28 15.44 8.71 -2.64
CA ILE A 28 16.05 8.27 -1.38
C ILE A 28 17.25 9.16 -1.02
N VAL A 29 17.27 9.65 0.22
CA VAL A 29 18.41 10.36 0.80
C VAL A 29 19.24 9.35 1.60
N SER A 30 20.27 8.79 0.98
CA SER A 30 21.10 7.77 1.63
C SER A 30 21.99 8.35 2.73
N TYR A 31 22.47 7.50 3.62
CA TYR A 31 23.46 7.82 4.64
C TYR A 31 24.86 7.65 4.08
N THR A 32 25.82 8.47 4.53
CA THR A 32 27.23 8.30 4.17
C THR A 32 28.18 8.74 5.28
N THR A 33 29.35 8.09 5.36
CA THR A 33 30.45 8.50 6.25
C THR A 33 31.39 9.54 5.63
N ARG A 34 31.19 9.85 4.35
CA ARG A 34 31.97 10.87 3.64
C ARG A 34 31.62 12.26 4.15
N SER A 35 32.59 13.17 4.27
CA SER A 35 32.30 14.59 4.52
C SER A 35 31.51 15.24 3.38
N PRO A 36 30.58 16.18 3.66
CA PRO A 36 29.87 16.95 2.63
C PRO A 36 30.82 17.68 1.68
N ARG A 37 30.50 17.72 0.38
CA ARG A 37 31.14 18.59 -0.62
C ARG A 37 30.52 19.98 -0.58
N ASP A 38 31.22 20.94 -1.19
CA ASP A 38 30.71 22.30 -1.33
C ASP A 38 29.33 22.30 -2.04
N GLY A 39 28.34 22.90 -1.38
CA GLY A 39 26.95 22.96 -1.83
C GLY A 39 26.05 21.78 -1.41
N GLU A 40 26.58 20.66 -0.88
CA GLU A 40 25.76 19.57 -0.37
C GLU A 40 25.17 19.92 1.01
N LYS A 41 23.92 19.53 1.24
CA LYS A 41 23.20 19.76 2.50
C LYS A 41 22.78 18.46 3.15
N ASP A 42 22.99 18.40 4.46
CA ASP A 42 22.54 17.27 5.29
C ASP A 42 21.02 17.12 5.24
N GLY A 43 20.55 15.88 5.11
CA GLY A 43 19.14 15.52 4.96
C GLY A 43 18.51 15.89 3.60
N VAL A 44 19.30 16.44 2.67
CA VAL A 44 18.85 16.76 1.30
C VAL A 44 19.61 15.91 0.29
N ASP A 45 20.94 15.94 0.36
CA ASP A 45 21.81 15.19 -0.55
C ASP A 45 22.15 13.81 0.02
N TYR A 46 22.56 13.79 1.29
CA TYR A 46 22.81 12.61 2.11
C TYR A 46 22.53 12.93 3.58
N HIS A 47 22.35 11.89 4.40
CA HIS A 47 22.56 11.98 5.84
C HIS A 47 24.04 11.72 6.14
N PHE A 48 24.75 12.76 6.55
CA PHE A 48 26.19 12.70 6.82
C PHE A 48 26.42 12.30 8.27
N ILE A 49 26.89 11.07 8.48
CA ILE A 49 27.08 10.47 9.81
C ILE A 49 28.54 10.06 10.02
N SER A 50 28.95 9.84 11.28
CA SER A 50 30.30 9.34 11.54
C SER A 50 30.41 7.85 11.20
N SER A 51 31.64 7.37 11.05
CA SER A 51 31.89 5.94 10.82
C SER A 51 31.38 5.08 11.99
N GLU A 52 31.48 5.58 13.22
CA GLU A 52 31.00 4.91 14.42
C GLU A 52 29.47 4.78 14.41
N ASP A 53 28.74 5.87 14.11
CA ASP A 53 27.27 5.85 14.01
C ASP A 53 26.80 4.95 12.86
N PHE A 54 27.53 4.95 11.74
CA PHE A 54 27.22 4.05 10.62
C PHE A 54 27.33 2.58 11.03
N VAL A 55 28.39 2.22 11.74
CA VAL A 55 28.59 0.85 12.23
C VAL A 55 27.47 0.46 13.21
N GLU A 56 27.14 1.32 14.18
CA GLU A 56 26.06 1.07 15.13
C GLU A 56 24.72 0.83 14.43
N LYS A 57 24.34 1.71 13.48
CA LYS A 57 23.14 1.57 12.66
C LYS A 57 23.13 0.27 11.86
N ARG A 58 24.27 -0.11 11.29
CA ARG A 58 24.39 -1.37 10.55
C ARG A 58 24.13 -2.59 11.45
N GLU A 59 24.70 -2.62 12.66
CA GLU A 59 24.55 -3.75 13.59
C GLU A 59 23.10 -3.92 14.08
N ILE A 60 22.35 -2.83 14.22
CA ILE A 60 20.92 -2.90 14.59
C ILE A 60 19.98 -3.15 13.39
N GLY A 61 20.51 -3.41 12.20
CA GLY A 61 19.71 -3.70 11.00
C GLY A 61 18.99 -2.49 10.39
N PHE A 62 19.46 -1.27 10.66
CA PHE A 62 18.85 -0.03 10.15
C PHE A 62 18.90 0.08 8.62
N PHE A 63 19.95 -0.46 7.99
CA PHE A 63 20.17 -0.37 6.55
C PHE A 63 19.60 -1.57 5.78
N ALA A 64 18.89 -1.27 4.70
CA ALA A 64 18.44 -2.24 3.71
C ALA A 64 19.57 -2.63 2.74
N GLU A 65 20.48 -1.69 2.46
CA GLU A 65 21.64 -1.85 1.59
C GLU A 65 22.82 -1.07 2.16
N VAL A 66 24.01 -1.64 2.03
CA VAL A 66 25.28 -0.99 2.39
C VAL A 66 26.30 -1.17 1.26
N GLY A 67 26.92 -0.07 0.86
CA GLY A 67 28.01 -0.05 -0.12
C GLY A 67 29.24 0.68 0.42
N GLU A 68 30.42 0.33 -0.09
CA GLU A 68 31.66 1.05 0.16
C GLU A 68 32.20 1.63 -1.14
N TYR A 69 32.59 2.90 -1.10
CA TYR A 69 33.24 3.56 -2.22
C TYR A 69 34.32 4.52 -1.74
N ASN A 70 35.56 4.30 -2.21
CA ASN A 70 36.75 5.07 -1.82
C ASN A 70 36.94 5.15 -0.28
N GLY A 71 36.68 4.05 0.43
CA GLY A 71 36.80 3.97 1.89
C GLY A 71 35.66 4.63 2.67
N TRP A 72 34.64 5.16 1.99
CA TRP A 72 33.44 5.70 2.62
C TRP A 72 32.29 4.72 2.51
N PHE A 73 31.53 4.59 3.58
CA PHE A 73 30.33 3.77 3.60
C PHE A 73 29.14 4.60 3.14
N TYR A 74 28.21 3.91 2.48
CA TYR A 74 26.94 4.42 2.03
C TYR A 74 25.87 3.42 2.43
N GLY A 75 24.71 3.89 2.85
CA GLY A 75 23.62 3.01 3.26
C GLY A 75 22.25 3.59 3.01
N THR A 76 21.28 2.73 2.69
CA THR A 76 19.87 3.10 2.52
C THR A 76 19.07 2.56 3.69
N ALA A 77 18.29 3.40 4.38
CA ALA A 77 17.49 2.96 5.52
C ALA A 77 16.33 2.06 5.07
N VAL A 78 15.99 1.05 5.87
CA VAL A 78 14.85 0.15 5.58
C VAL A 78 13.54 0.91 5.46
N GLU A 79 13.31 1.89 6.33
CA GLU A 79 12.10 2.72 6.33
C GLU A 79 11.95 3.59 5.07
N ASP A 80 13.04 3.84 4.34
CA ASP A 80 13.01 4.60 3.09
C ASP A 80 12.62 3.75 1.88
N CYS A 81 12.55 2.42 2.01
CA CYS A 81 12.28 1.51 0.90
C CYS A 81 10.79 1.38 0.55
N THR A 82 10.05 2.51 0.48
CA THR A 82 8.60 2.55 0.21
C THR A 82 8.28 2.63 -1.29
N ASN A 83 7.03 2.27 -1.65
CA ASN A 83 6.62 2.13 -3.06
C ASN A 83 6.57 3.44 -3.87
N ASP A 84 6.50 4.58 -3.19
CA ASP A 84 6.55 5.93 -3.76
C ASP A 84 7.99 6.45 -3.96
N LYS A 85 9.02 5.69 -3.57
CA LYS A 85 10.43 6.10 -3.74
C LYS A 85 11.10 5.51 -4.97
N VAL A 86 12.09 6.25 -5.45
CA VAL A 86 13.05 5.85 -6.48
C VAL A 86 14.47 5.94 -5.94
N ALA A 87 15.28 4.94 -6.27
CA ALA A 87 16.70 4.90 -5.92
C ALA A 87 17.57 4.52 -7.12
N VAL A 88 18.72 5.17 -7.25
CA VAL A 88 19.77 4.77 -8.21
C VAL A 88 20.81 3.94 -7.48
N LEU A 89 20.95 2.67 -7.83
CA LEU A 89 21.83 1.72 -7.14
C LEU A 89 22.81 1.03 -8.09
N THR A 90 23.85 0.42 -7.51
CA THR A 90 24.67 -0.58 -8.20
C THR A 90 23.93 -1.92 -8.27
N PRO A 91 24.33 -2.84 -9.16
CA PRO A 91 23.81 -4.21 -9.16
C PRO A 91 23.93 -4.90 -7.81
N HIS A 92 25.06 -4.70 -7.10
CA HIS A 92 25.26 -5.26 -5.77
C HIS A 92 24.25 -4.70 -4.75
N GLY A 93 24.04 -3.39 -4.74
CA GLY A 93 23.07 -2.78 -3.82
C GLY A 93 21.63 -3.19 -4.13
N MET A 94 21.27 -3.30 -5.41
CA MET A 94 19.97 -3.82 -5.83
C MET A 94 19.74 -5.25 -5.31
N ARG A 95 20.74 -6.13 -5.41
CA ARG A 95 20.67 -7.51 -4.91
C ARG A 95 20.49 -7.56 -3.39
N GLN A 96 21.18 -6.72 -2.62
CA GLN A 96 20.99 -6.63 -1.16
C GLN A 96 19.55 -6.27 -0.78
N LEU A 97 18.93 -5.29 -1.47
CA LEU A 97 17.52 -4.96 -1.25
C LEU A 97 16.61 -6.14 -1.55
N ARG A 98 16.94 -6.91 -2.58
CA ARG A 98 16.16 -8.07 -3.06
C ARG A 98 16.14 -9.23 -2.09
N GLU A 99 17.16 -9.35 -1.25
CA GLU A 99 17.25 -10.37 -0.18
C GLU A 99 16.34 -10.05 1.01
N LYS A 100 15.78 -8.84 1.10
CA LYS A 100 14.87 -8.42 2.17
C LYS A 100 13.43 -8.80 1.80
N PRO A 101 12.77 -9.69 2.57
CA PRO A 101 11.43 -10.19 2.22
C PRO A 101 10.36 -9.10 2.21
N ASP A 102 10.52 -8.07 3.06
CA ASP A 102 9.56 -6.98 3.22
C ASP A 102 9.76 -5.84 2.20
N ILE A 103 10.77 -5.94 1.33
CA ILE A 103 11.09 -4.90 0.33
C ILE A 103 10.79 -5.41 -1.07
N ASP A 104 9.65 -4.98 -1.61
CA ASP A 104 9.32 -5.22 -3.01
C ASP A 104 10.07 -4.24 -3.93
N ILE A 105 10.98 -4.75 -4.76
CA ILE A 105 11.73 -3.92 -5.72
C ILE A 105 11.30 -4.17 -7.16
N PHE A 106 11.18 -3.09 -7.92
CA PHE A 106 11.15 -3.13 -9.38
C PHE A 106 12.44 -2.53 -9.93
N CYS A 107 13.27 -3.36 -10.55
CA CYS A 107 14.56 -2.96 -11.12
C CYS A 107 14.41 -2.60 -12.59
N ALA A 108 14.69 -1.34 -12.93
CA ALA A 108 14.80 -0.83 -14.29
C ALA A 108 16.28 -0.64 -14.67
N TYR A 109 16.75 -1.38 -15.67
CA TYR A 109 18.11 -1.27 -16.19
C TYR A 109 18.15 -0.36 -17.44
N ILE A 110 18.95 0.70 -17.37
CA ILE A 110 19.22 1.58 -18.52
C ILE A 110 20.53 1.15 -19.17
N LYS A 111 20.42 0.43 -20.29
CA LYS A 111 21.55 -0.07 -21.08
C LYS A 111 21.93 0.95 -22.15
N VAL A 112 23.19 1.38 -22.12
CA VAL A 112 23.75 2.31 -23.13
C VAL A 112 25.08 1.74 -23.63
N PRO A 113 25.35 1.71 -24.95
CA PRO A 113 26.61 1.19 -25.46
C PRO A 113 27.84 1.89 -24.85
N ARG A 114 28.86 1.11 -24.49
CA ARG A 114 30.09 1.60 -23.83
C ARG A 114 30.72 2.80 -24.54
N ALA A 115 30.82 2.75 -25.87
CA ALA A 115 31.37 3.85 -26.67
C ALA A 115 30.61 5.18 -26.48
N GLU A 116 29.27 5.13 -26.43
CA GLU A 116 28.43 6.30 -26.20
C GLU A 116 28.58 6.83 -24.77
N ARG A 117 28.68 5.92 -23.78
CA ARG A 117 28.93 6.31 -22.39
C ARG A 117 30.25 7.05 -22.25
N LEU A 118 31.33 6.54 -22.86
CA LEU A 118 32.64 7.19 -22.87
C LEU A 118 32.59 8.58 -23.51
N ILE A 119 31.89 8.73 -24.65
CA ILE A 119 31.67 10.05 -25.28
C ILE A 119 30.96 11.00 -24.32
N ARG A 120 29.88 10.55 -23.66
CA ARG A 120 29.11 11.37 -22.70
C ARG A 120 29.95 11.78 -21.50
N ILE A 121 30.83 10.91 -21.00
CA ILE A 121 31.75 11.23 -19.89
C ILE A 121 32.69 12.36 -20.30
N LEU A 122 33.32 12.26 -21.48
CA LEU A 122 34.23 13.28 -21.99
C LEU A 122 33.50 14.61 -22.28
N GLN A 123 32.28 14.56 -22.84
CA GLN A 123 31.46 15.74 -23.09
C GLN A 123 31.03 16.48 -21.83
N ARG A 124 30.95 15.79 -20.68
CA ARG A 124 30.70 16.43 -19.37
C ARG A 124 31.90 17.22 -18.84
N GLY A 125 33.06 17.09 -19.47
CA GLY A 125 34.30 17.74 -19.03
C GLY A 125 35.14 16.91 -18.07
N ASP A 126 34.80 15.63 -17.86
CA ASP A 126 35.68 14.72 -17.11
C ASP A 126 36.98 14.49 -17.91
N ASN A 127 38.12 14.44 -17.22
CA ASN A 127 39.40 14.15 -17.86
C ASN A 127 39.50 12.66 -18.25
N ILE A 128 40.46 12.34 -19.12
CA ILE A 128 40.64 10.98 -19.67
C ILE A 128 40.87 9.94 -18.58
N GLU A 129 41.62 10.27 -17.53
CA GLU A 129 41.92 9.32 -16.45
C GLU A 129 40.68 9.01 -15.59
N GLU A 130 39.85 10.02 -15.30
CA GLU A 130 38.56 9.82 -14.63
C GLU A 130 37.59 9.02 -15.51
N ALA A 131 37.60 9.26 -16.83
CA ALA A 131 36.78 8.48 -17.76
C ALA A 131 37.16 7.00 -17.78
N LYS A 132 38.47 6.70 -17.85
CA LYS A 132 39.00 5.33 -17.74
C LYS A 132 38.64 4.70 -16.41
N ARG A 133 38.78 5.44 -15.31
CA ARG A 133 38.50 4.94 -13.95
C ARG A 133 37.03 4.53 -13.80
N ARG A 134 36.09 5.36 -14.26
CA ARG A 134 34.64 5.06 -14.20
C ARG A 134 34.27 3.88 -15.09
N ASP A 135 34.80 3.85 -16.31
CA ASP A 135 34.58 2.74 -17.21
C ASP A 135 35.12 1.43 -16.62
N ALA A 136 36.35 1.44 -16.09
CA ALA A 136 36.95 0.29 -15.42
C ALA A 136 36.17 -0.16 -14.18
N SER A 137 35.60 0.77 -13.40
CA SER A 137 34.77 0.41 -12.25
C SER A 137 33.49 -0.29 -12.65
N ASP A 138 32.91 0.02 -13.82
CA ASP A 138 31.67 -0.63 -14.29
C ASP A 138 31.92 -2.02 -14.90
N VAL A 139 33.14 -2.31 -15.37
CA VAL A 139 33.47 -3.60 -16.03
C VAL A 139 33.15 -4.76 -15.10
N GLY A 140 32.35 -5.71 -15.61
CA GLY A 140 31.98 -6.94 -14.90
C GLY A 140 30.88 -6.79 -13.85
N GLN A 141 30.55 -5.58 -13.39
CA GLN A 141 29.50 -5.39 -12.38
C GLN A 141 28.09 -5.63 -12.94
N PHE A 142 27.89 -5.33 -14.22
CA PHE A 142 26.60 -5.35 -14.90
C PHE A 142 26.40 -6.60 -15.78
N ASP A 143 27.35 -7.53 -15.78
CA ASP A 143 27.23 -8.76 -16.54
C ASP A 143 26.03 -9.57 -16.04
N GLY A 144 25.08 -9.87 -16.94
CA GLY A 144 23.85 -10.62 -16.62
C GLY A 144 22.76 -9.82 -15.92
N ILE A 145 22.93 -8.50 -15.74
CA ILE A 145 21.92 -7.67 -15.06
C ILE A 145 20.58 -7.63 -15.81
N GLU A 146 20.59 -7.87 -17.13
CA GLU A 146 19.37 -7.98 -17.94
C GLU A 146 18.46 -9.13 -17.51
N ASP A 147 19.03 -10.24 -17.05
CA ASP A 147 18.29 -11.40 -16.55
C ASP A 147 17.70 -11.15 -15.16
N GLU A 148 18.31 -10.22 -14.42
CA GLU A 148 17.85 -9.80 -13.11
C GLU A 148 16.86 -8.64 -13.17
N ALA A 149 16.94 -7.75 -14.15
CA ALA A 149 16.10 -6.56 -14.22
C ALA A 149 14.63 -6.92 -14.54
N ASN A 150 13.69 -6.23 -13.91
CA ASN A 150 12.28 -6.35 -14.26
C ASN A 150 11.96 -5.68 -15.60
N TYR A 151 12.75 -4.66 -15.97
CA TYR A 151 12.62 -3.95 -17.23
C TYR A 151 13.98 -3.45 -17.70
N THR A 152 14.36 -3.79 -18.93
CA THR A 152 15.59 -3.30 -19.57
C THR A 152 15.22 -2.36 -20.70
N ILE A 153 15.79 -1.15 -20.69
CA ILE A 153 15.66 -0.18 -21.77
C ILE A 153 17.03 0.06 -22.40
N GLU A 154 17.17 -0.32 -23.67
CA GLU A 154 18.37 -0.07 -24.45
C GLU A 154 18.26 1.30 -25.16
N ASN A 155 19.15 2.23 -24.82
CA ASN A 155 19.17 3.57 -25.38
C ASN A 155 20.41 3.77 -26.26
N VAL A 156 20.32 3.25 -27.49
CA VAL A 156 21.34 3.38 -28.54
C VAL A 156 21.16 4.72 -29.27
N LYS A 157 22.25 5.40 -29.60
CA LYS A 157 22.28 6.69 -30.35
C LYS A 157 21.44 7.81 -29.73
N ASN A 158 21.21 7.78 -28.40
CA ASN A 158 20.28 8.69 -27.72
C ASN A 158 18.87 8.71 -28.36
N THR A 159 18.38 7.54 -28.78
CA THR A 159 17.02 7.42 -29.34
C THR A 159 15.95 7.95 -28.37
N PHE A 160 16.20 7.80 -27.07
CA PHE A 160 15.35 8.32 -26.00
C PHE A 160 16.09 9.38 -25.19
N ASP A 161 15.43 10.51 -24.96
CA ASP A 161 15.89 11.47 -23.97
C ASP A 161 15.51 11.01 -22.54
N ALA A 162 15.92 11.75 -21.52
CA ALA A 162 15.65 11.37 -20.13
C ALA A 162 14.17 11.44 -19.75
N VAL A 163 13.36 12.25 -20.45
CA VAL A 163 11.90 12.32 -20.25
C VAL A 163 11.24 11.06 -20.80
N ASP A 164 11.66 10.62 -21.98
CA ASP A 164 11.21 9.36 -22.58
C ASP A 164 11.58 8.16 -21.70
N LEU A 165 12.84 8.09 -21.23
CA LEU A 165 13.27 7.03 -20.32
C LEU A 165 12.40 6.99 -19.04
N ALA A 166 12.16 8.15 -18.41
CA ALA A 166 11.32 8.24 -17.22
C ALA A 166 9.89 7.77 -17.50
N LYS A 167 9.33 8.14 -18.66
CA LYS A 167 7.98 7.73 -19.08
C LYS A 167 7.87 6.22 -19.28
N TYR A 168 8.82 5.59 -19.97
CA TYR A 168 8.81 4.15 -20.20
C TYR A 168 8.99 3.36 -18.90
N ILE A 169 9.95 3.77 -18.07
CA ILE A 169 10.19 3.14 -16.76
C ILE A 169 8.95 3.27 -15.86
N ASN A 170 8.34 4.46 -15.79
CA ASN A 170 7.11 4.65 -15.02
C ASN A 170 5.98 3.75 -15.51
N ARG A 171 5.75 3.66 -16.82
CA ARG A 171 4.72 2.76 -17.38
C ARG A 171 4.97 1.30 -17.00
N ALA A 172 6.22 0.84 -17.11
CA ALA A 172 6.58 -0.53 -16.76
C ALA A 172 6.38 -0.80 -15.26
N TYR A 173 6.80 0.12 -14.39
CA TYR A 173 6.61 0.00 -12.94
C TYR A 173 5.12 0.02 -12.55
N GLN A 174 4.31 0.89 -13.16
CA GLN A 174 2.86 0.90 -12.92
C GLN A 174 2.18 -0.39 -13.38
N GLY A 175 2.62 -0.97 -14.50
CA GLY A 175 2.18 -2.29 -14.96
C GLY A 175 2.51 -3.36 -13.92
N TYR A 176 3.76 -3.43 -13.47
CA TYR A 176 4.20 -4.35 -12.42
C TYR A 176 3.39 -4.20 -11.12
N ARG A 177 3.16 -2.96 -10.67
CA ARG A 177 2.35 -2.67 -9.49
C ARG A 177 0.90 -3.11 -9.68
N LYS A 178 0.34 -2.92 -10.88
CA LYS A 178 -1.00 -3.41 -11.21
C LYS A 178 -1.06 -4.93 -11.20
N ASP A 179 -0.08 -5.62 -11.79
CA ASP A 179 -0.05 -7.08 -11.82
C ASP A 179 0.14 -7.68 -10.42
N LYS A 180 0.94 -7.04 -9.55
CA LYS A 180 1.06 -7.42 -8.14
C LYS A 180 -0.24 -7.19 -7.38
N ARG A 181 -0.92 -6.05 -7.56
CA ARG A 181 -2.25 -5.82 -6.97
C ARG A 181 -3.29 -6.81 -7.48
N ASN A 182 -3.26 -7.18 -8.76
CA ASN A 182 -4.16 -8.18 -9.32
C ASN A 182 -3.90 -9.60 -8.78
N LYS A 183 -2.73 -9.84 -8.15
CA LYS A 183 -2.43 -11.08 -7.42
C LYS A 183 -2.81 -11.01 -5.94
N GLN A 184 -3.13 -9.82 -5.42
CA GLN A 184 -3.61 -9.63 -4.07
C GLN A 184 -5.14 -9.72 -4.08
N LEU A 185 -5.73 -10.27 -3.02
CA LEU A 185 -7.18 -10.27 -2.88
C LEU A 185 -7.69 -8.82 -2.83
N THR A 186 -8.76 -8.55 -3.56
CA THR A 186 -9.55 -7.33 -3.43
C THR A 186 -10.59 -7.56 -2.36
N ILE A 187 -10.41 -6.91 -1.20
CA ILE A 187 -11.29 -7.07 -0.04
C ILE A 187 -12.20 -5.85 0.05
N LEU A 188 -13.51 -6.11 0.04
CA LEU A 188 -14.56 -5.14 0.26
C LEU A 188 -15.08 -5.32 1.69
N CYS A 189 -14.98 -4.29 2.52
CA CYS A 189 -15.36 -4.33 3.93
C CYS A 189 -16.50 -3.35 4.20
N ASP A 190 -17.62 -3.82 4.74
CA ASP A 190 -18.63 -2.90 5.25
C ASP A 190 -18.11 -2.09 6.46
N ILE A 191 -18.73 -0.93 6.67
CA ILE A 191 -18.36 -0.04 7.75
C ILE A 191 -19.24 -0.28 8.98
N ASP A 192 -20.56 -0.22 8.80
CA ASP A 192 -21.50 -0.24 9.92
C ASP A 192 -21.64 -1.67 10.43
N GLU A 193 -21.57 -1.86 11.74
CA GLU A 193 -21.59 -3.17 12.40
C GLU A 193 -20.44 -4.15 12.08
N VAL A 194 -19.65 -3.89 11.04
CA VAL A 194 -18.48 -4.70 10.65
C VAL A 194 -17.17 -4.03 11.08
N ALA A 195 -16.91 -2.79 10.64
CA ALA A 195 -15.74 -2.04 11.09
C ALA A 195 -16.02 -1.30 12.42
N ASN A 196 -17.26 -0.86 12.62
CA ASN A 196 -17.70 -0.08 13.79
C ASN A 196 -18.83 -0.78 14.57
N ASN A 197 -19.23 -0.20 15.71
CA ASN A 197 -20.30 -0.69 16.59
C ASN A 197 -21.56 0.21 16.60
N LEU A 198 -22.06 0.59 15.42
CA LEU A 198 -23.23 1.45 15.22
C LEU A 198 -24.44 1.14 16.12
N ILE A 199 -24.96 -0.08 16.07
CA ILE A 199 -26.19 -0.52 16.77
C ILE A 199 -26.00 -0.48 18.28
N GLU A 200 -24.86 -0.96 18.79
CA GLU A 200 -24.57 -0.87 20.23
C GLU A 200 -24.67 0.57 20.72
N LYS A 201 -24.05 1.51 19.98
CA LYS A 201 -24.05 2.92 20.36
C LYS A 201 -25.42 3.58 20.21
N LEU A 202 -26.18 3.20 19.19
CA LEU A 202 -27.56 3.67 18.99
C LEU A 202 -28.46 3.22 20.15
N LEU A 203 -28.35 1.97 20.57
CA LEU A 203 -29.16 1.43 21.67
C LEU A 203 -28.85 2.13 23.00
N ILE A 204 -27.61 2.56 23.25
CA ILE A 204 -27.26 3.37 24.43
C ILE A 204 -28.07 4.69 24.46
N GLU A 205 -28.09 5.44 23.35
CA GLU A 205 -28.83 6.72 23.28
C GLU A 205 -30.35 6.51 23.28
N TYR A 206 -30.82 5.47 22.58
CA TYR A 206 -32.22 5.08 22.57
C TYR A 206 -32.71 4.70 23.98
N ASN A 207 -32.01 3.81 24.68
CA ASN A 207 -32.38 3.36 26.02
C ASN A 207 -32.43 4.51 27.01
N LYS A 208 -31.49 5.45 26.91
CA LYS A 208 -31.44 6.67 27.72
C LYS A 208 -32.65 7.57 27.47
N LYS A 209 -33.03 7.81 26.21
CA LYS A 209 -34.14 8.70 25.86
C LYS A 209 -35.50 8.08 26.16
N TYR A 210 -35.67 6.80 25.84
CA TYR A 210 -36.94 6.11 25.91
C TYR A 210 -37.13 5.32 27.20
N ASN A 211 -36.16 5.35 28.12
CA ASN A 211 -36.16 4.58 29.37
C ASN A 211 -36.43 3.09 29.08
N ASP A 212 -35.52 2.50 28.34
CA ASP A 212 -35.56 1.12 27.85
C ASP A 212 -34.23 0.40 28.18
N ASN A 213 -34.11 -0.89 27.85
CA ASN A 213 -32.92 -1.68 28.19
C ASN A 213 -32.47 -2.67 27.09
N LEU A 214 -32.74 -2.35 25.82
CA LEU A 214 -32.35 -3.18 24.69
C LEU A 214 -30.83 -3.30 24.56
N THR A 215 -30.38 -4.49 24.21
CA THR A 215 -29.00 -4.82 23.87
C THR A 215 -28.93 -5.29 22.42
N VAL A 216 -27.72 -5.40 21.85
CA VAL A 216 -27.54 -5.89 20.48
C VAL A 216 -28.13 -7.30 20.31
N GLU A 217 -28.01 -8.16 21.32
CA GLU A 217 -28.53 -9.53 21.31
C GLU A 217 -30.07 -9.61 21.24
N ASP A 218 -30.78 -8.54 21.62
CA ASP A 218 -32.24 -8.47 21.49
C ASP A 218 -32.67 -8.22 20.03
N ILE A 219 -31.80 -7.64 19.20
CA ILE A 219 -32.09 -7.26 17.82
C ILE A 219 -31.89 -8.46 16.90
N THR A 220 -32.88 -9.33 16.86
CA THR A 220 -32.81 -10.63 16.15
C THR A 220 -33.33 -10.58 14.71
N SER A 221 -33.62 -9.40 14.17
CA SER A 221 -34.06 -9.16 12.80
C SER A 221 -33.40 -7.90 12.24
N TRP A 222 -33.18 -7.87 10.92
CA TRP A 222 -32.62 -6.71 10.20
C TRP A 222 -33.44 -5.43 10.42
N TYR A 223 -34.75 -5.59 10.63
CA TYR A 223 -35.68 -4.50 10.88
C TYR A 223 -35.68 -4.09 12.36
N ILE A 224 -34.65 -3.34 12.77
CA ILE A 224 -34.47 -2.90 14.17
C ILE A 224 -35.72 -2.20 14.75
N GLN A 225 -36.52 -1.52 13.93
CA GLN A 225 -37.74 -0.84 14.34
C GLN A 225 -38.78 -1.77 15.00
N ASP A 226 -38.73 -3.08 14.74
CA ASP A 226 -39.67 -4.05 15.31
C ASP A 226 -39.47 -4.24 16.83
N PHE A 227 -38.28 -3.87 17.34
CA PHE A 227 -37.92 -3.96 18.76
C PHE A 227 -38.07 -2.64 19.51
N LEU A 228 -38.20 -1.52 18.78
CA LEU A 228 -38.24 -0.19 19.37
C LEU A 228 -39.65 0.14 19.88
N LYS A 229 -39.71 1.02 20.88
CA LYS A 229 -40.96 1.61 21.34
C LYS A 229 -41.60 2.43 20.20
N PRO A 230 -42.94 2.43 20.07
CA PRO A 230 -43.66 3.12 18.98
C PRO A 230 -43.35 4.62 18.84
N GLU A 231 -42.91 5.26 19.91
CA GLU A 231 -42.50 6.66 19.94
C GLU A 231 -41.19 6.93 19.18
N CYS A 232 -40.33 5.91 19.00
CA CYS A 232 -39.13 6.00 18.18
C CYS A 232 -39.44 5.51 16.76
N LYS A 233 -39.80 6.45 15.88
CA LYS A 233 -40.21 6.12 14.50
C LYS A 233 -39.04 5.65 13.63
N ASN A 234 -37.86 6.21 13.84
CA ASN A 234 -36.65 5.87 13.09
C ASN A 234 -35.43 6.24 13.94
N ILE A 235 -34.81 5.22 14.55
CA ILE A 235 -33.64 5.38 15.42
C ILE A 235 -32.46 6.05 14.68
N PHE A 236 -32.24 5.72 13.41
CA PHE A 236 -31.15 6.29 12.63
C PHE A 236 -31.35 7.78 12.36
N ALA A 237 -32.55 8.18 11.90
CA ALA A 237 -32.85 9.59 11.64
C ALA A 237 -32.82 10.45 12.92
N GLU A 238 -33.05 9.83 14.07
CA GLU A 238 -33.11 10.51 15.35
C GLU A 238 -31.73 10.70 16.00
N PHE A 239 -30.82 9.73 15.86
CA PHE A 239 -29.55 9.72 16.58
C PHE A 239 -28.30 9.77 15.70
N CYS A 240 -28.34 9.38 14.42
CA CYS A 240 -27.17 9.38 13.53
C CYS A 240 -26.83 10.78 12.98
N THR A 241 -26.49 11.73 13.85
CA THR A 241 -25.83 12.96 13.40
C THR A 241 -24.40 12.68 12.93
N ASP A 242 -23.79 13.61 12.21
CA ASP A 242 -22.38 13.46 11.80
C ASP A 242 -21.45 13.32 13.01
N GLU A 243 -21.69 14.08 14.09
CA GLU A 243 -20.93 13.95 15.33
C GLU A 243 -21.10 12.56 15.96
N PHE A 244 -22.31 12.01 15.91
CA PHE A 244 -22.55 10.65 16.38
C PHE A 244 -21.75 9.64 15.56
N LEU A 245 -21.82 9.71 14.23
CA LEU A 245 -21.11 8.79 13.32
C LEU A 245 -19.59 8.86 13.50
N VAL A 246 -19.01 10.06 13.62
CA VAL A 246 -17.58 10.26 13.87
C VAL A 246 -17.16 9.73 15.25
N SER A 247 -18.08 9.60 16.18
CA SER A 247 -17.78 9.13 17.54
C SER A 247 -17.86 7.61 17.73
N LEU A 248 -18.26 6.84 16.71
CA LEU A 248 -18.40 5.38 16.81
C LEU A 248 -17.09 4.72 17.23
N ASN A 249 -17.16 3.61 17.97
CA ASN A 249 -15.98 2.82 18.29
C ASN A 249 -15.74 1.80 17.17
N ALA A 250 -14.48 1.45 16.94
CA ALA A 250 -14.15 0.30 16.12
C ALA A 250 -14.59 -0.99 16.81
N GLN A 251 -14.98 -2.01 16.03
CA GLN A 251 -15.19 -3.36 16.57
C GLN A 251 -13.91 -3.87 17.25
N PRO A 252 -14.01 -4.77 18.25
CA PRO A 252 -12.85 -5.40 18.85
C PRO A 252 -11.92 -5.98 17.78
N LYS A 253 -10.62 -5.68 17.90
CA LYS A 253 -9.55 -6.13 16.97
C LYS A 253 -9.66 -5.63 15.52
N ALA A 254 -10.67 -4.84 15.17
CA ALA A 254 -10.84 -4.33 13.81
C ALA A 254 -9.65 -3.47 13.37
N LYS A 255 -9.21 -2.51 14.19
CA LYS A 255 -8.09 -1.62 13.87
C LYS A 255 -6.83 -2.38 13.45
N GLU A 256 -6.31 -3.20 14.36
CA GLU A 256 -5.07 -3.97 14.15
C GLU A 256 -5.19 -4.90 12.93
N THR A 257 -6.34 -5.55 12.76
CA THR A 257 -6.53 -6.55 11.71
C THR A 257 -6.71 -5.91 10.34
N ILE A 258 -7.55 -4.89 10.23
CA ILE A 258 -7.77 -4.18 8.98
C ILE A 258 -6.47 -3.51 8.53
N GLU A 259 -5.70 -2.87 9.42
CA GLU A 259 -4.41 -2.26 9.05
C GLU A 259 -3.44 -3.31 8.46
N LYS A 260 -3.36 -4.50 9.05
CA LYS A 260 -2.57 -5.62 8.49
C LYS A 260 -3.07 -6.09 7.12
N LEU A 261 -4.38 -6.11 6.91
CA LEU A 261 -4.97 -6.50 5.63
C LEU A 261 -4.75 -5.42 4.56
N MET A 262 -4.82 -4.14 4.91
CA MET A 262 -4.54 -3.01 4.01
C MET A 262 -3.10 -3.04 3.48
N GLU A 263 -2.15 -3.58 4.24
CA GLU A 263 -0.75 -3.75 3.80
C GLU A 263 -0.58 -4.87 2.76
N LYS A 264 -1.44 -5.90 2.81
CA LYS A 264 -1.30 -7.15 2.05
C LYS A 264 -2.28 -7.29 0.88
N SER A 265 -3.39 -6.58 0.93
CA SER A 265 -4.53 -6.73 0.02
C SER A 265 -4.94 -5.40 -0.60
N ALA A 266 -5.67 -5.46 -1.72
CA ALA A 266 -6.38 -4.30 -2.24
C ALA A 266 -7.66 -4.08 -1.41
N PHE A 267 -7.55 -3.33 -0.31
CA PHE A 267 -8.63 -3.17 0.67
C PHE A 267 -9.47 -1.93 0.40
N TYR A 268 -10.80 -2.07 0.42
CA TYR A 268 -11.75 -0.97 0.24
C TYR A 268 -12.87 -1.06 1.27
N PHE A 269 -13.25 0.09 1.83
CA PHE A 269 -14.46 0.21 2.63
C PHE A 269 -15.66 0.47 1.73
N VAL A 270 -16.71 -0.31 1.88
CA VAL A 270 -17.92 -0.24 1.04
C VAL A 270 -19.15 -0.08 1.91
N THR A 271 -19.79 1.10 1.86
CA THR A 271 -20.92 1.42 2.75
C THR A 271 -22.15 1.91 1.99
N SER A 272 -23.33 1.57 2.50
CA SER A 272 -24.60 2.16 2.09
C SER A 272 -24.92 3.32 3.03
N THR A 273 -24.80 4.55 2.55
CA THR A 273 -25.02 5.74 3.38
C THR A 273 -25.80 6.80 2.61
N TYR A 274 -26.44 7.72 3.33
CA TYR A 274 -26.97 8.94 2.73
C TYR A 274 -25.82 9.84 2.27
N PRO A 275 -25.95 10.56 1.15
CA PRO A 275 -24.91 11.46 0.64
C PRO A 275 -24.39 12.44 1.68
N ASP A 276 -25.26 12.96 2.53
CA ASP A 276 -24.90 13.96 3.56
C ASP A 276 -23.93 13.39 4.62
N HIS A 277 -24.00 12.08 4.91
CA HIS A 277 -23.19 11.42 5.93
C HIS A 277 -21.88 10.82 5.40
N VAL A 278 -21.62 10.90 4.09
CA VAL A 278 -20.39 10.34 3.48
C VAL A 278 -19.14 10.96 4.12
N LYS A 279 -19.18 12.27 4.37
CA LYS A 279 -18.07 13.00 4.99
C LYS A 279 -17.79 12.51 6.41
N ALA A 280 -18.82 12.31 7.23
CA ALA A 280 -18.66 11.82 8.59
C ALA A 280 -18.01 10.42 8.63
N LYS A 281 -18.37 9.54 7.68
CA LYS A 281 -17.76 8.21 7.57
C LYS A 281 -16.30 8.27 7.11
N ASP A 282 -15.96 9.10 6.12
CA ASP A 282 -14.56 9.32 5.71
C ASP A 282 -13.72 9.86 6.87
N GLU A 283 -14.26 10.82 7.63
CA GLU A 283 -13.62 11.35 8.82
C GLU A 283 -13.41 10.26 9.86
N TRP A 284 -14.43 9.46 10.18
CA TRP A 284 -14.30 8.34 11.12
C TRP A 284 -13.17 7.37 10.71
N LEU A 285 -13.16 6.92 9.45
CA LEU A 285 -12.13 6.02 8.92
C LEU A 285 -10.72 6.59 9.08
N ARG A 286 -10.55 7.87 8.77
CA ARG A 286 -9.27 8.59 8.90
C ARG A 286 -8.78 8.69 10.33
N HIS A 287 -9.69 8.83 11.30
CA HIS A 287 -9.32 8.87 12.72
C HIS A 287 -8.94 7.48 13.27
N VAL A 288 -9.57 6.42 12.77
CA VAL A 288 -9.39 5.06 13.30
C VAL A 288 -8.17 4.37 12.70
N PHE A 289 -8.02 4.39 11.38
CA PHE A 289 -7.03 3.59 10.65
C PHE A 289 -5.90 4.46 10.07
N SER A 290 -4.66 4.24 10.51
CA SER A 290 -3.53 5.08 10.08
C SER A 290 -3.16 4.91 8.60
N GLY A 291 -3.46 3.74 8.03
CA GLY A 291 -3.21 3.45 6.61
C GLY A 291 -4.31 3.92 5.65
N TYR A 292 -5.39 4.55 6.16
CA TYR A 292 -6.54 4.89 5.34
C TYR A 292 -6.32 6.12 4.45
N ASP A 293 -6.76 6.00 3.20
CA ASP A 293 -6.86 7.09 2.23
C ASP A 293 -8.30 7.17 1.70
N SER A 294 -8.78 8.38 1.39
CA SER A 294 -10.17 8.57 0.93
C SER A 294 -10.50 7.83 -0.37
N ASN A 295 -9.52 7.47 -1.19
CA ASN A 295 -9.75 6.65 -2.38
C ASN A 295 -10.12 5.19 -2.04
N MET A 296 -10.03 4.80 -0.77
CA MET A 296 -10.42 3.47 -0.28
C MET A 296 -11.91 3.39 0.09
N LEU A 297 -12.62 4.52 0.19
CA LEU A 297 -14.06 4.55 0.49
C LEU A 297 -14.90 4.51 -0.79
N ILE A 298 -15.78 3.52 -0.87
CA ILE A 298 -16.78 3.35 -1.91
C ILE A 298 -18.17 3.46 -1.28
N THR A 299 -19.01 4.34 -1.81
CA THR A 299 -20.40 4.46 -1.37
C THR A 299 -21.32 3.90 -2.43
N SER A 300 -22.16 2.93 -2.05
CA SER A 300 -23.18 2.38 -2.92
C SER A 300 -24.37 1.90 -2.12
N ARG A 301 -25.57 2.17 -2.63
CA ARG A 301 -26.82 1.58 -2.11
C ARG A 301 -27.00 0.14 -2.56
N ASP A 302 -26.36 -0.24 -3.66
CA ASP A 302 -26.41 -1.58 -4.23
C ASP A 302 -24.99 -2.14 -4.32
N LYS A 303 -24.62 -2.99 -3.35
CA LYS A 303 -23.27 -3.57 -3.28
C LYS A 303 -23.05 -4.64 -4.34
N HIS A 304 -24.10 -5.14 -5.00
CA HIS A 304 -23.98 -6.08 -6.13
C HIS A 304 -23.27 -5.49 -7.35
N LEU A 305 -23.15 -4.16 -7.42
CA LEU A 305 -22.45 -3.46 -8.49
C LEU A 305 -20.92 -3.37 -8.26
N ILE A 306 -20.45 -3.74 -7.08
CA ILE A 306 -19.05 -3.60 -6.68
C ILE A 306 -18.39 -4.97 -6.72
N HIS A 307 -17.32 -5.06 -7.51
CA HIS A 307 -16.61 -6.31 -7.72
C HIS A 307 -15.34 -6.40 -6.89
N GLY A 308 -15.07 -7.58 -6.36
CA GLY A 308 -13.88 -7.89 -5.57
C GLY A 308 -13.69 -9.40 -5.46
N ASP A 309 -12.74 -9.83 -4.63
CA ASP A 309 -12.57 -11.25 -4.30
C ASP A 309 -13.38 -11.62 -3.05
N VAL A 310 -13.42 -10.72 -2.07
CA VAL A 310 -14.06 -10.94 -0.78
C VAL A 310 -15.00 -9.78 -0.46
N LEU A 311 -16.22 -10.08 0.02
CA LEU A 311 -17.08 -9.11 0.71
C LEU A 311 -17.26 -9.52 2.16
N ILE A 312 -16.95 -8.61 3.10
CA ILE A 312 -17.19 -8.75 4.54
C ILE A 312 -18.36 -7.84 4.89
N ASP A 313 -19.48 -8.40 5.29
CA ASP A 313 -20.73 -7.68 5.52
C ASP A 313 -21.59 -8.41 6.56
N ASP A 314 -22.39 -7.68 7.34
CA ASP A 314 -23.37 -8.29 8.25
C ASP A 314 -24.78 -8.39 7.62
N CYS A 315 -25.03 -7.66 6.53
CA CYS A 315 -26.31 -7.66 5.83
C CYS A 315 -26.37 -8.76 4.77
N LEU A 316 -27.28 -9.72 4.97
CA LEU A 316 -27.42 -10.86 4.07
C LEU A 316 -27.83 -10.48 2.64
N ASP A 317 -28.60 -9.41 2.49
CA ASP A 317 -29.08 -8.92 1.19
C ASP A 317 -27.96 -8.35 0.30
N ASN A 318 -26.77 -8.09 0.86
CA ASN A 318 -25.61 -7.64 0.07
C ASN A 318 -24.87 -8.81 -0.62
N PHE A 319 -25.18 -10.06 -0.28
CA PHE A 319 -24.50 -11.24 -0.81
C PHE A 319 -25.23 -11.88 -1.99
N VAL A 320 -24.46 -12.34 -2.97
CA VAL A 320 -24.93 -13.30 -3.98
C VAL A 320 -24.47 -14.69 -3.56
N PHE A 321 -25.39 -15.52 -3.07
CA PHE A 321 -25.10 -16.90 -2.67
C PHE A 321 -25.04 -17.86 -3.86
N GLU A 322 -25.56 -17.47 -5.03
CA GLU A 322 -25.42 -18.25 -6.25
C GLU A 322 -24.01 -18.06 -6.83
N HIS A 323 -23.15 -19.06 -6.59
CA HIS A 323 -21.74 -19.08 -6.98
C HIS A 323 -21.52 -19.21 -8.49
N SER A 324 -21.95 -18.19 -9.25
CA SER A 324 -21.75 -18.10 -10.69
C SER A 324 -20.43 -17.41 -11.05
N LYS A 325 -19.95 -17.59 -12.29
CA LYS A 325 -18.79 -16.86 -12.81
C LYS A 325 -18.99 -15.33 -12.84
N ASN A 326 -20.23 -14.87 -12.75
CA ASN A 326 -20.59 -13.45 -12.81
C ASN A 326 -20.92 -12.88 -11.42
N ALA A 327 -20.75 -13.66 -10.35
CA ALA A 327 -20.93 -13.15 -9.00
C ALA A 327 -20.01 -11.95 -8.76
N PRO A 328 -20.48 -10.90 -8.06
CA PRO A 328 -19.69 -9.70 -7.81
C PRO A 328 -18.42 -10.01 -7.00
N VAL A 329 -18.51 -10.98 -6.10
CA VAL A 329 -17.38 -11.47 -5.30
C VAL A 329 -17.22 -12.99 -5.40
N LYS A 330 -16.00 -13.47 -5.15
CA LYS A 330 -15.67 -14.91 -5.11
C LYS A 330 -16.04 -15.55 -3.78
N TYR A 331 -15.88 -14.80 -2.68
CA TYR A 331 -16.12 -15.24 -1.32
C TYR A 331 -16.97 -14.23 -0.55
N ASN A 332 -17.97 -14.75 0.17
CA ASN A 332 -18.81 -14.01 1.09
C ASN A 332 -18.35 -14.30 2.53
N ILE A 333 -18.12 -13.26 3.32
CA ILE A 333 -17.82 -13.38 4.74
C ILE A 333 -18.92 -12.66 5.51
N ILE A 334 -19.83 -13.44 6.09
CA ILE A 334 -20.91 -12.97 6.95
C ILE A 334 -20.31 -12.63 8.32
N PHE A 335 -20.34 -11.35 8.68
CA PHE A 335 -19.98 -10.92 10.03
C PHE A 335 -21.13 -11.24 10.98
N ASP A 336 -20.89 -12.08 11.98
CA ASP A 336 -21.95 -12.60 12.84
C ASP A 336 -22.64 -11.49 13.63
N LYS A 337 -23.97 -11.41 13.46
CA LYS A 337 -24.84 -10.52 14.22
C LYS A 337 -26.14 -11.23 14.56
N PRO A 338 -26.81 -10.88 15.66
CA PRO A 338 -28.03 -11.56 16.08
C PRO A 338 -29.11 -11.63 14.99
N TRP A 339 -29.20 -10.62 14.11
CA TRP A 339 -30.17 -10.54 13.00
C TRP A 339 -29.86 -11.38 11.77
N ASN A 340 -28.69 -12.04 11.68
CA ASN A 340 -28.32 -12.85 10.51
C ASN A 340 -28.01 -14.32 10.87
N ARG A 341 -28.25 -14.73 12.12
CA ARG A 341 -27.95 -16.09 12.63
C ARG A 341 -28.94 -17.17 12.19
N ASP A 342 -30.06 -16.78 11.58
CA ASP A 342 -31.05 -17.70 11.03
C ASP A 342 -30.64 -18.32 9.69
N VAL A 343 -29.62 -17.74 9.03
CA VAL A 343 -29.05 -18.24 7.77
C VAL A 343 -27.75 -19.00 8.02
N GLN A 344 -27.64 -20.21 7.44
CA GLN A 344 -26.42 -21.02 7.50
C GLN A 344 -25.48 -20.71 6.33
N GLU A 345 -24.20 -20.63 6.63
CA GLU A 345 -23.09 -20.60 5.69
C GLU A 345 -22.88 -21.95 4.99
N ASP A 346 -22.17 -21.94 3.85
CA ASP A 346 -21.86 -23.15 3.07
C ASP A 346 -20.45 -23.71 3.31
N ASP A 347 -19.62 -23.00 4.08
CA ASP A 347 -18.22 -23.31 4.43
C ASP A 347 -17.29 -23.58 3.24
N THR A 348 -17.68 -23.18 2.03
CA THR A 348 -16.87 -23.35 0.81
C THR A 348 -16.54 -22.02 0.16
N LYS A 349 -17.53 -21.14 0.07
CA LYS A 349 -17.42 -19.79 -0.51
C LYS A 349 -18.17 -18.76 0.29
N THR A 350 -19.10 -19.18 1.13
CA THR A 350 -19.76 -18.35 2.13
C THR A 350 -19.28 -18.82 3.50
N PHE A 351 -18.72 -17.91 4.27
CA PHE A 351 -18.19 -18.19 5.60
C PHE A 351 -18.85 -17.26 6.62
N ARG A 352 -18.99 -17.71 7.86
CA ARG A 352 -19.41 -16.88 8.98
C ARG A 352 -18.25 -16.68 9.94
N VAL A 353 -18.08 -15.45 10.41
CA VAL A 353 -17.02 -15.08 11.36
C VAL A 353 -17.61 -14.34 12.55
N ARG A 354 -17.12 -14.64 13.76
CA ARG A 354 -17.60 -14.01 15.00
C ARG A 354 -16.85 -12.74 15.38
N GLY A 355 -15.77 -12.44 14.66
CA GLY A 355 -14.96 -11.25 14.89
C GLY A 355 -13.74 -11.19 13.98
N TRP A 356 -12.97 -10.11 14.12
CA TRP A 356 -11.84 -9.82 13.25
C TRP A 356 -10.67 -10.81 13.35
N GLU A 357 -10.53 -11.50 14.47
CA GLU A 357 -9.48 -12.52 14.64
C GLU A 357 -9.67 -13.69 13.66
N GLU A 358 -10.91 -14.16 13.49
CA GLU A 358 -11.26 -15.23 12.54
C GLU A 358 -11.12 -14.78 11.08
N ILE A 359 -11.42 -13.51 10.78
CA ILE A 359 -11.29 -12.93 9.43
C ILE A 359 -9.84 -13.01 8.93
N TYR A 360 -8.88 -12.64 9.77
CA TYR A 360 -7.47 -12.65 9.37
C TYR A 360 -6.97 -14.06 9.02
N GLU A 361 -7.33 -15.05 9.85
CA GLU A 361 -6.99 -16.45 9.61
C GLU A 361 -7.65 -16.99 8.35
N LEU A 362 -8.91 -16.63 8.11
CA LEU A 362 -9.66 -17.03 6.93
C LEU A 362 -9.04 -16.44 5.66
N ILE A 363 -8.81 -15.13 5.61
CA ILE A 363 -8.20 -14.46 4.44
C ILE A 363 -6.81 -15.04 4.15
N SER A 364 -5.99 -15.27 5.17
CA SER A 364 -4.66 -15.86 4.99
C SER A 364 -4.74 -17.23 4.29
N LYS A 365 -5.76 -18.06 4.62
CA LYS A 365 -6.00 -19.33 3.93
C LYS A 365 -6.47 -19.11 2.49
N LEU A 366 -7.32 -18.12 2.24
CA LEU A 366 -7.83 -17.84 0.89
C LEU A 366 -6.73 -17.33 -0.05
N GLU A 367 -5.69 -16.68 0.45
CA GLU A 367 -4.53 -16.24 -0.34
C GLU A 367 -3.66 -17.42 -0.84
N GLU A 368 -3.75 -18.60 -0.20
CA GLU A 368 -3.00 -19.81 -0.59
C GLU A 368 -3.62 -20.56 -1.80
N TYR A 369 -4.86 -20.23 -2.21
CA TYR A 369 -5.65 -20.92 -3.26
C TYR A 369 -6.06 -20.00 -4.43
#